data_AF-K0SPA6-F1
#
_entry.id   AF-K0SPA6-F1
#
_cell.length_a   1.000
_cell.length_b   1.000
_cell.length_c   1.000
_cell.angle_alpha   90.00
_cell.angle_beta   90.00
_cell.angle_gamma   90.00
#
_symmetry.space_group_name_H-M   'P 1'
#
loop_
_entity.id
_entity.type
_entity.pdbx_description
1 polymer ?
#
loop_
_entity_poly.entity_id
_entity_poly.type
_entity_poly.pdbx_seq_one_letter_code
_entity_poly.pdbx_strand_id
1 'polypeptide(L)'
;GRGDPPPPPSEGGRKRPRQGEDGTAPSWGVNGVNRNRYAGWTVPSPGHVIPSVPVGDVDPPSFYERYVRTRRPVVLRGVPPELLRGACARWPDFAHLASRAGDETVNVERRSSTSDRFGRGEEVPMRFDEFLRLMAAEDGSGDGTRHYLTTQTCLADDDGRPGLLSPLMERLRDDFPLRPDIMGNLVPQNANLWMGRVSASSSSSSGLHHDYHDNLYVLMRGRKRFRLYSPADAGRLYTRGKLAKVHPNGRINYEGEETTAYGADVGSDAAARASRRQEEAERKLEEAERAAEEGEEGAQERLERAEEELERAMEAVLDAEMDGDEEDGDGVPAKGELFDEPRRIVDRTVKDPDNFSTVPWDILDDAAELKKSHPLVLEANAAFCELGRGDMLYLPASWFHEVTSRGEDVGGGKGDGGVHLALNYWFHPPDGESFERPYSTDFWPRDYEERNRRSAAAENGDA
;
A
#
# COMPACT_ATOMS: atom_id res chain seq x y z
N GLY A 1 55.81 -39.57 25.26
CA GLY A 1 54.75 -38.83 24.55
C GLY A 1 53.45 -39.55 24.77
N ARG A 2 52.60 -39.00 25.64
CA ARG A 2 51.19 -39.39 25.78
C ARG A 2 50.42 -38.18 25.23
N GLY A 3 49.76 -38.36 24.10
CA GLY A 3 48.99 -37.31 23.44
C GLY A 3 47.60 -37.19 24.07
N ASP A 4 47.17 -35.96 24.28
CA ASP A 4 45.85 -35.62 24.84
C ASP A 4 44.70 -35.98 23.89
N PRO A 5 43.52 -36.34 24.43
CA PRO A 5 42.32 -36.62 23.64
C PRO A 5 41.66 -35.33 23.11
N PRO A 6 40.90 -35.42 22.00
CA PRO A 6 40.28 -34.25 21.36
C PRO A 6 39.17 -33.62 22.23
N PRO A 7 38.92 -32.31 22.08
CA PRO A 7 37.92 -31.60 22.87
C PRO A 7 36.48 -31.98 22.47
N PRO A 8 35.52 -31.90 23.40
CA PRO A 8 34.11 -32.20 23.14
C PRO A 8 33.46 -31.13 22.23
N PRO A 9 32.40 -31.50 21.48
CA PRO A 9 31.71 -30.57 20.60
C PRO A 9 31.04 -29.46 21.40
N SER A 10 31.18 -28.23 20.88
CA SER A 10 30.57 -27.00 21.40
C SER A 10 29.05 -27.16 21.52
N GLU A 11 28.51 -26.86 22.71
CA GLU A 11 27.07 -26.75 22.94
C GLU A 11 26.49 -25.69 22.00
N GLY A 12 25.73 -26.15 21.01
CA GLY A 12 24.94 -25.29 20.15
C GLY A 12 23.96 -24.47 20.99
N GLY A 13 23.96 -23.15 20.74
CA GLY A 13 23.01 -22.22 21.35
C GLY A 13 21.59 -22.76 21.26
N ARG A 14 20.95 -22.88 22.42
CA ARG A 14 19.55 -23.29 22.55
C ARG A 14 18.69 -22.33 21.71
N LYS A 15 18.22 -22.82 20.55
CA LYS A 15 17.11 -22.20 19.82
C LYS A 15 15.93 -22.07 20.78
N ARG A 16 15.48 -20.84 21.02
CA ARG A 16 14.22 -20.57 21.70
C ARG A 16 13.10 -21.27 20.93
N PRO A 17 12.19 -22.00 21.58
CA PRO A 17 11.08 -22.61 20.87
C PRO A 17 10.16 -21.51 20.34
N ARG A 18 9.77 -21.64 19.06
CA ARG A 18 8.71 -20.86 18.43
C ARG A 18 7.41 -21.07 19.24
N GLN A 19 6.92 -20.04 19.90
CA GLN A 19 5.54 -19.98 20.37
C GLN A 19 4.71 -19.31 19.28
N GLY A 20 3.67 -19.98 18.80
CA GLY A 20 2.78 -19.41 17.79
C GLY A 20 1.94 -20.44 17.02
N GLU A 21 1.30 -21.39 17.70
CA GLU A 21 0.22 -22.22 17.12
C GLU A 21 -0.97 -22.39 18.10
N ASP A 22 -1.14 -21.45 19.02
CA ASP A 22 -2.26 -21.48 19.95
C ASP A 22 -3.22 -20.36 19.53
N GLY A 23 -4.44 -20.73 19.09
CA GLY A 23 -5.55 -19.83 18.73
C GLY A 23 -6.10 -19.02 19.90
N THR A 24 -5.21 -18.41 20.67
CA THR A 24 -5.49 -17.52 21.77
C THR A 24 -5.89 -16.16 21.22
N ALA A 25 -6.97 -15.59 21.76
CA ALA A 25 -7.45 -14.28 21.36
C ALA A 25 -6.34 -13.22 21.49
N PRO A 26 -6.22 -12.27 20.53
CA PRO A 26 -5.27 -11.19 20.64
C PRO A 26 -5.46 -10.46 21.97
N SER A 27 -4.40 -10.21 22.73
CA SER A 27 -4.43 -9.48 24.01
C SER A 27 -4.81 -7.99 23.87
N TRP A 28 -5.29 -7.60 22.70
CA TRP A 28 -5.65 -6.26 22.31
C TRP A 28 -6.99 -5.88 22.94
N GLY A 29 -6.94 -5.24 24.12
CA GLY A 29 -8.11 -4.67 24.78
C GLY A 29 -8.38 -5.09 26.23
N VAL A 30 -7.56 -5.98 26.83
CA VAL A 30 -7.82 -6.44 28.21
C VAL A 30 -7.29 -5.46 29.28
N ASN A 31 -6.33 -4.58 28.96
CA ASN A 31 -5.67 -3.68 29.91
C ASN A 31 -5.71 -2.18 29.51
N GLY A 32 -6.91 -1.61 29.39
CA GLY A 32 -7.21 -0.23 29.81
C GLY A 32 -6.58 0.99 29.10
N VAL A 33 -5.67 0.85 28.13
CA VAL A 33 -5.23 1.97 27.29
C VAL A 33 -5.83 1.80 25.89
N ASN A 34 -6.68 2.74 25.47
CA ASN A 34 -7.38 2.69 24.19
C ASN A 34 -6.39 2.84 23.02
N ARG A 35 -5.81 1.71 22.57
CA ARG A 35 -4.86 1.64 21.44
C ARG A 35 -5.55 1.82 20.08
N ASN A 36 -6.87 1.73 20.02
CA ASN A 36 -7.65 2.08 18.83
C ASN A 36 -8.21 3.50 18.94
N ARG A 37 -7.69 4.43 18.13
CA ARG A 37 -8.20 5.81 18.07
C ARG A 37 -9.03 6.10 16.83
N TYR A 38 -9.39 5.07 16.04
CA TYR A 38 -10.13 5.25 14.80
C TYR A 38 -11.39 6.08 15.01
N ALA A 39 -11.50 7.16 14.23
CA ALA A 39 -12.59 8.13 14.30
C ALA A 39 -13.40 8.21 13.00
N GLY A 40 -13.12 7.33 12.04
CA GLY A 40 -13.81 7.27 10.76
C GLY A 40 -15.15 6.52 10.81
N TRP A 41 -15.75 6.34 9.64
CA TRP A 41 -17.01 5.64 9.48
C TRP A 41 -16.89 4.16 9.88
N THR A 42 -17.92 3.62 10.53
CA THR A 42 -18.00 2.22 10.96
C THR A 42 -19.16 1.52 10.29
N VAL A 43 -19.09 0.19 10.19
CA VAL A 43 -20.15 -0.60 9.57
C VAL A 43 -21.40 -0.59 10.48
N PRO A 44 -22.54 -0.03 10.04
CA PRO A 44 -23.69 0.23 10.92
C PRO A 44 -24.39 -1.04 11.41
N SER A 45 -24.35 -2.11 10.63
CA SER A 45 -25.03 -3.36 10.91
C SER A 45 -24.34 -4.54 10.21
N PRO A 46 -24.46 -5.78 10.74
CA PRO A 46 -24.01 -6.96 10.02
C PRO A 46 -24.66 -7.06 8.63
N GLY A 47 -23.88 -7.40 7.60
CA GLY A 47 -24.42 -7.55 6.25
C GLY A 47 -24.66 -6.23 5.50
N HIS A 48 -24.16 -5.11 6.02
CA HIS A 48 -24.37 -3.80 5.40
C HIS A 48 -23.85 -3.77 3.95
N VAL A 49 -24.62 -3.19 3.04
CA VAL A 49 -24.19 -3.01 1.65
C VAL A 49 -23.51 -1.64 1.53
N ILE A 50 -22.27 -1.62 1.04
CA ILE A 50 -21.55 -0.37 0.81
C ILE A 50 -22.33 0.48 -0.20
N PRO A 51 -22.51 1.79 0.06
CA PRO A 51 -23.24 2.66 -0.85
C PRO A 51 -22.58 2.69 -2.23
N SER A 52 -23.40 2.79 -3.28
CA SER A 52 -22.94 3.03 -4.64
C SER A 52 -23.52 4.32 -5.20
N VAL A 53 -22.70 5.11 -5.86
CA VAL A 53 -23.08 6.39 -6.49
C VAL A 53 -22.52 6.46 -7.93
N PRO A 54 -23.22 7.06 -8.89
CA PRO A 54 -22.63 7.35 -10.20
C PRO A 54 -21.43 8.27 -10.07
N VAL A 55 -20.35 7.98 -10.79
CA VAL A 55 -19.13 8.80 -10.74
C VAL A 55 -19.39 10.25 -11.19
N GLY A 56 -20.33 10.46 -12.12
CA GLY A 56 -20.72 11.79 -12.60
C GLY A 56 -21.51 12.63 -11.59
N ASP A 57 -22.01 12.04 -10.50
CA ASP A 57 -22.79 12.73 -9.46
C ASP A 57 -21.91 13.26 -8.32
N VAL A 58 -20.59 13.07 -8.40
CA VAL A 58 -19.65 13.43 -7.34
C VAL A 58 -18.46 14.18 -7.93
N ASP A 59 -18.28 15.44 -7.52
CA ASP A 59 -17.07 16.21 -7.78
C ASP A 59 -15.96 15.89 -6.76
N PRO A 60 -14.67 16.18 -7.05
CA PRO A 60 -13.56 15.83 -6.17
C PRO A 60 -13.66 16.42 -4.74
N PRO A 61 -14.00 17.71 -4.53
CA PRO A 61 -14.26 18.24 -3.19
C PRO A 61 -15.38 17.49 -2.43
N SER A 62 -16.52 17.26 -3.07
CA SER A 62 -17.63 16.51 -2.48
C SER A 62 -17.26 15.06 -2.17
N PHE A 63 -16.47 14.42 -3.03
CA PHE A 63 -15.95 13.07 -2.83
C PHE A 63 -15.05 13.02 -1.58
N TYR A 64 -14.14 13.99 -1.47
CA TYR A 64 -13.24 14.09 -0.33
C TYR A 64 -14.02 14.26 0.98
N GLU A 65 -14.91 15.25 1.03
CA GLU A 65 -15.68 15.56 2.24
C GLU A 65 -16.59 14.41 2.70
N ARG A 66 -17.21 13.70 1.76
CA ARG A 66 -18.19 12.65 2.09
C ARG A 66 -17.56 11.30 2.35
N TYR A 67 -16.45 10.96 1.68
CA TYR A 67 -15.89 9.61 1.69
C TYR A 67 -14.45 9.56 2.18
N VAL A 68 -13.56 10.41 1.65
CA VAL A 68 -12.15 10.37 2.01
C VAL A 68 -11.92 10.82 3.45
N ARG A 69 -12.44 12.00 3.82
CA ARG A 69 -12.28 12.57 5.18
C ARG A 69 -13.01 11.74 6.23
N THR A 70 -14.17 11.19 5.88
CA THR A 70 -14.96 10.34 6.80
C THR A 70 -14.48 8.89 6.84
N ARG A 71 -13.45 8.53 6.05
CA ARG A 71 -12.93 7.15 5.94
C ARG A 71 -14.04 6.14 5.60
N ARG A 72 -14.93 6.52 4.68
CA ARG A 72 -16.11 5.72 4.30
C ARG A 72 -15.90 5.08 2.92
N PRO A 73 -15.87 3.74 2.82
CA PRO A 73 -15.83 3.06 1.53
C PRO A 73 -17.06 3.40 0.68
N VAL A 74 -16.87 3.48 -0.64
CA VAL A 74 -17.95 3.75 -1.60
C VAL A 74 -17.65 3.10 -2.94
N VAL A 75 -18.69 2.58 -3.58
CA VAL A 75 -18.62 2.14 -4.98
C VAL A 75 -18.99 3.30 -5.89
N LEU A 76 -18.07 3.67 -6.78
CA LEU A 76 -18.32 4.64 -7.85
C LEU A 76 -18.72 3.85 -9.10
N ARG A 77 -19.94 4.06 -9.60
CA ARG A 77 -20.46 3.40 -10.80
C ARG A 77 -20.03 4.20 -12.03
N GLY A 78 -19.34 3.54 -12.95
CA GLY A 78 -18.71 4.16 -14.11
C GLY A 78 -17.28 4.62 -13.82
N VAL A 79 -16.57 5.02 -14.88
CA VAL A 79 -15.19 5.51 -14.82
C VAL A 79 -15.09 6.95 -15.33
N PRO A 80 -14.15 7.75 -14.80
CA PRO A 80 -13.86 9.09 -15.30
C PRO A 80 -13.41 9.07 -16.76
N PRO A 81 -13.64 10.16 -17.53
CA PRO A 81 -13.32 10.22 -18.96
C PRO A 81 -11.85 9.91 -19.31
N GLU A 82 -10.92 10.27 -18.43
CA GLU A 82 -9.49 10.04 -18.56
C GLU A 82 -9.11 8.55 -18.49
N LEU A 83 -9.74 7.78 -17.60
CA LEU A 83 -9.59 6.32 -17.54
C LEU A 83 -10.36 5.62 -18.66
N LEU A 84 -11.54 6.14 -19.00
CA LEU A 84 -12.40 5.58 -20.04
C LEU A 84 -11.71 5.58 -21.41
N ARG A 85 -11.09 6.70 -21.80
CA ARG A 85 -10.36 6.84 -23.07
C ARG A 85 -8.99 6.15 -23.06
N GLY A 86 -8.46 5.92 -21.86
CA GLY A 86 -7.17 5.30 -21.61
C GLY A 86 -7.26 3.79 -21.43
N ALA A 87 -6.81 3.33 -20.27
CA ALA A 87 -6.69 1.93 -19.88
C ALA A 87 -8.00 1.13 -20.07
N CYS A 88 -9.16 1.68 -19.73
CA CYS A 88 -10.43 0.96 -19.87
C CYS A 88 -10.83 0.69 -21.33
N ALA A 89 -10.36 1.49 -22.28
CA ALA A 89 -10.56 1.25 -23.71
C ALA A 89 -9.48 0.34 -24.31
N ARG A 90 -8.23 0.44 -23.84
CA ARG A 90 -7.08 -0.19 -24.48
C ARG A 90 -6.67 -1.54 -23.89
N TRP A 91 -6.77 -1.72 -22.58
CA TRP A 91 -6.29 -2.92 -21.90
C TRP A 91 -7.17 -4.17 -22.03
N PRO A 92 -8.47 -4.08 -22.35
CA PRO A 92 -9.24 -5.27 -22.71
C PRO A 92 -8.67 -6.01 -23.94
N ASP A 93 -7.94 -5.31 -24.82
CA ASP A 93 -7.21 -5.90 -25.93
C ASP A 93 -5.76 -6.24 -25.52
N PHE A 94 -5.45 -7.53 -25.45
CA PHE A 94 -4.12 -8.01 -25.10
C PHE A 94 -3.07 -7.68 -26.17
N ALA A 95 -3.47 -7.40 -27.42
CA ALA A 95 -2.52 -6.99 -28.45
C ALA A 95 -1.86 -5.64 -28.11
N HIS A 96 -2.64 -4.68 -27.58
CA HIS A 96 -2.10 -3.41 -27.10
C HIS A 96 -1.10 -3.62 -25.97
N LEU A 97 -1.48 -4.37 -24.93
CA LEU A 97 -0.62 -4.68 -23.78
C LEU A 97 0.68 -5.38 -24.20
N ALA A 98 0.59 -6.38 -25.08
CA ALA A 98 1.75 -7.10 -25.60
C ALA A 98 2.65 -6.19 -26.46
N SER A 99 2.07 -5.27 -27.24
CA SER A 99 2.85 -4.36 -28.08
C SER A 99 3.63 -3.31 -27.27
N ARG A 100 3.09 -2.88 -26.13
CA ARG A 100 3.69 -1.82 -25.30
C ARG A 100 4.68 -2.34 -24.28
N ALA A 101 4.42 -3.51 -23.71
CA ALA A 101 5.20 -4.03 -22.59
C ALA A 101 5.43 -5.55 -22.64
N GLY A 102 5.22 -6.20 -23.78
CA GLY A 102 5.24 -7.67 -23.86
C GLY A 102 6.60 -8.31 -23.60
N ASP A 103 7.69 -7.59 -23.82
CA ASP A 103 9.06 -8.01 -23.55
C ASP A 103 9.50 -7.76 -22.09
N GLU A 104 8.75 -6.97 -21.32
CA GLU A 104 9.02 -6.76 -19.89
C GLU A 104 8.87 -8.07 -19.10
N THR A 105 9.77 -8.28 -18.15
CA THR A 105 9.73 -9.45 -17.26
C THR A 105 8.89 -9.13 -16.03
N VAL A 106 7.90 -9.99 -15.75
CA VAL A 106 6.98 -9.86 -14.63
C VAL A 106 7.08 -11.08 -13.71
N ASN A 107 6.96 -10.87 -12.40
CA ASN A 107 6.83 -11.98 -11.45
C ASN A 107 5.35 -12.34 -11.32
N VAL A 108 5.02 -13.59 -11.66
CA VAL A 108 3.66 -14.10 -11.64
C VAL A 108 3.54 -15.12 -10.53
N GLU A 109 2.52 -14.96 -9.68
CA GLU A 109 2.22 -15.94 -8.65
C GLU A 109 1.63 -17.19 -9.31
N ARG A 110 2.32 -18.32 -9.15
CA ARG A 110 1.90 -19.64 -9.63
C ARG A 110 1.33 -20.46 -8.47
N ARG A 111 0.09 -20.94 -8.63
CA ARG A 111 -0.59 -21.79 -7.63
C ARG A 111 -1.07 -23.09 -8.26
N SER A 112 -0.71 -24.21 -7.66
CA SER A 112 -1.03 -25.56 -8.13
C SER A 112 -2.31 -26.13 -7.49
N SER A 113 -2.81 -25.54 -6.39
CA SER A 113 -4.06 -25.95 -5.74
C SER A 113 -5.02 -24.78 -5.46
N THR A 114 -6.32 -25.07 -5.40
CA THR A 114 -7.38 -24.16 -4.91
C THR A 114 -7.25 -23.81 -3.43
N SER A 115 -6.54 -24.63 -2.65
CA SER A 115 -6.30 -24.41 -1.22
C SER A 115 -5.14 -23.45 -0.93
N ASP A 116 -4.33 -23.12 -1.95
CA ASP A 116 -3.16 -22.28 -1.78
C ASP A 116 -3.59 -20.80 -1.65
N ARG A 117 -3.20 -20.19 -0.52
CA ARG A 117 -3.51 -18.78 -0.20
C ARG A 117 -2.71 -17.86 -1.13
N PHE A 118 -3.28 -16.72 -1.52
CA PHE A 118 -2.53 -15.68 -2.22
C PHE A 118 -1.37 -15.17 -1.35
N GLY A 119 -0.28 -14.75 -2.00
CA GLY A 119 0.95 -14.32 -1.34
C GLY A 119 1.80 -15.48 -0.82
N ARG A 120 1.42 -16.73 -1.14
CA ARG A 120 2.19 -17.94 -0.80
C ARG A 120 2.53 -18.82 -2.01
N GLY A 121 2.01 -18.48 -3.21
CA GLY A 121 2.41 -19.16 -4.45
C GLY A 121 3.89 -18.94 -4.78
N GLU A 122 4.41 -19.78 -5.68
CA GLU A 122 5.76 -19.61 -6.20
C GLU A 122 5.74 -18.44 -7.19
N GLU A 123 6.51 -17.38 -6.91
CA GLU A 123 6.71 -16.31 -7.89
C GLU A 123 7.63 -16.82 -9.00
N VAL A 124 7.08 -16.89 -10.22
CA VAL A 124 7.83 -17.31 -11.41
C VAL A 124 8.02 -16.09 -12.32
N PRO A 125 9.26 -15.69 -12.61
CA PRO A 125 9.51 -14.64 -13.59
C PRO A 125 9.16 -15.17 -14.99
N MET A 126 8.40 -14.38 -15.76
CA MET A 126 8.09 -14.67 -17.16
C MET A 126 7.92 -13.38 -17.95
N ARG A 127 8.01 -13.47 -19.28
CA ARG A 127 7.69 -12.32 -20.14
C ARG A 127 6.20 -11.99 -20.07
N PHE A 128 5.87 -10.71 -20.10
CA PHE A 128 4.48 -10.29 -20.02
C PHE A 128 3.65 -10.80 -21.21
N ASP A 129 4.22 -10.90 -22.41
CA ASP A 129 3.53 -11.48 -23.57
C ASP A 129 3.20 -12.98 -23.39
N GLU A 130 4.06 -13.74 -22.73
CA GLU A 130 3.83 -15.13 -22.36
C GLU A 130 2.69 -15.24 -21.36
N PHE A 131 2.68 -14.38 -20.34
CA PHE A 131 1.59 -14.30 -19.38
C PHE A 131 0.24 -13.96 -20.06
N LEU A 132 0.22 -13.00 -20.99
CA LEU A 132 -1.00 -12.65 -21.73
C LEU A 132 -1.53 -13.81 -22.59
N ARG A 133 -0.64 -14.65 -23.17
CA ARG A 133 -1.05 -15.87 -23.88
C ARG A 133 -1.71 -16.88 -22.94
N LEU A 134 -1.20 -17.05 -21.71
CA LEU A 134 -1.82 -17.90 -20.68
C LEU A 134 -3.21 -17.39 -20.28
N MET A 135 -3.40 -16.07 -20.21
CA MET A 135 -4.71 -15.49 -19.90
C MET A 135 -5.72 -15.66 -21.04
N ALA A 136 -5.25 -15.62 -22.29
CA ALA A 136 -6.07 -15.79 -23.49
C ALA A 136 -6.48 -17.25 -23.76
N ALA A 137 -5.71 -18.23 -23.27
CA ALA A 137 -6.01 -19.64 -23.43
C ALA A 137 -7.29 -20.06 -22.68
N GLU A 138 -8.16 -20.86 -23.32
CA GLU A 138 -9.45 -21.29 -22.74
C GLU A 138 -9.27 -22.11 -21.45
N ASP A 139 -8.24 -22.95 -21.39
CA ASP A 139 -7.83 -23.82 -20.28
C ASP A 139 -6.69 -23.22 -19.43
N GLY A 140 -6.30 -21.96 -19.67
CA GLY A 140 -5.17 -21.34 -18.99
C GLY A 140 -3.85 -22.02 -19.35
N SER A 141 -3.19 -22.64 -18.37
CA SER A 141 -1.99 -23.46 -18.60
C SER A 141 -2.29 -24.90 -19.03
N GLY A 142 -3.55 -25.32 -19.10
CA GLY A 142 -3.98 -26.68 -19.48
C GLY A 142 -3.76 -27.77 -18.43
N ASP A 143 -2.90 -27.52 -17.44
CA ASP A 143 -2.58 -28.43 -16.32
C ASP A 143 -3.35 -28.13 -15.02
N GLY A 144 -4.22 -27.11 -15.03
CA GLY A 144 -4.97 -26.64 -13.86
C GLY A 144 -4.23 -25.62 -12.98
N THR A 145 -2.99 -25.28 -13.33
CA THR A 145 -2.19 -24.26 -12.65
C THR A 145 -2.77 -22.86 -12.85
N ARG A 146 -2.86 -22.09 -11.76
CA ARG A 146 -3.34 -20.70 -11.80
C ARG A 146 -2.18 -19.73 -11.78
N HIS A 147 -2.29 -18.73 -12.62
CA HIS A 147 -1.32 -17.65 -12.76
C HIS A 147 -2.02 -16.34 -12.38
N TYR A 148 -1.38 -15.58 -11.50
CA TYR A 148 -1.89 -14.29 -11.05
C TYR A 148 -0.78 -13.26 -11.03
N LEU A 149 -0.97 -12.19 -11.79
CA LEU A 149 -0.16 -10.99 -11.70
C LEU A 149 -0.73 -10.13 -10.57
N THR A 150 -0.04 -10.13 -9.44
CA THR A 150 -0.31 -9.27 -8.28
C THR A 150 0.54 -8.01 -8.35
N THR A 151 0.57 -7.19 -7.29
CA THR A 151 1.45 -6.03 -7.08
C THR A 151 2.80 -6.21 -7.78
N GLN A 152 3.29 -5.19 -8.49
CA GLN A 152 4.61 -5.19 -9.12
C GLN A 152 5.59 -4.40 -8.26
N THR A 153 6.85 -4.84 -8.18
CA THR A 153 7.87 -4.14 -7.38
C THR A 153 8.32 -2.88 -8.11
N CYS A 154 8.31 -1.76 -7.40
CA CYS A 154 8.91 -0.52 -7.88
C CYS A 154 10.38 -0.49 -7.48
N LEU A 155 11.24 0.03 -8.37
CA LEU A 155 12.66 0.19 -8.09
C LEU A 155 12.88 1.39 -7.16
N ALA A 156 13.89 1.31 -6.30
CA ALA A 156 14.37 2.46 -5.54
C ALA A 156 15.11 3.46 -6.45
N ASP A 157 15.04 4.74 -6.14
CA ASP A 157 16.03 5.72 -6.61
C ASP A 157 17.31 5.69 -5.75
N ASP A 158 18.28 6.55 -6.08
CA ASP A 158 19.57 6.65 -5.39
C ASP A 158 19.44 7.03 -3.91
N ASP A 159 18.33 7.69 -3.55
CA ASP A 159 17.98 8.06 -2.18
C ASP A 159 17.24 6.92 -1.45
N GLY A 160 17.09 5.75 -2.07
CA GLY A 160 16.37 4.61 -1.52
C GLY A 160 14.85 4.75 -1.56
N ARG A 161 14.30 5.74 -2.26
CA ARG A 161 12.85 5.98 -2.34
C ARG A 161 12.22 5.10 -3.42
N PRO A 162 11.14 4.34 -3.14
CA PRO A 162 10.50 3.53 -4.17
C PRO A 162 9.86 4.42 -5.24
N GLY A 163 10.01 4.06 -6.52
CA GLY A 163 9.27 4.66 -7.63
C GLY A 163 7.75 4.50 -7.47
N LEU A 164 6.99 5.33 -8.18
CA LEU A 164 5.52 5.29 -8.17
C LEU A 164 4.96 4.15 -9.06
N LEU A 165 5.69 3.80 -10.12
CA LEU A 165 5.31 2.77 -11.08
C LEU A 165 6.42 1.72 -11.18
N SER A 166 6.01 0.48 -11.38
CA SER A 166 6.93 -0.59 -11.77
C SER A 166 7.37 -0.43 -13.24
N PRO A 167 8.45 -1.09 -13.69
CA PRO A 167 8.87 -1.05 -15.09
C PRO A 167 7.74 -1.40 -16.08
N LEU A 168 6.90 -2.39 -15.77
CA LEU A 168 5.71 -2.72 -16.54
C LEU A 168 4.73 -1.54 -16.65
N MET A 169 4.45 -0.89 -15.52
CA MET A 169 3.49 0.20 -15.45
C MET A 169 4.04 1.49 -16.09
N GLU A 170 5.36 1.71 -16.05
CA GLU A 170 6.02 2.80 -16.78
C GLU A 170 5.79 2.69 -18.29
N ARG A 171 5.86 1.48 -18.88
CA ARG A 171 5.55 1.27 -20.32
C ARG A 171 4.11 1.60 -20.70
N LEU A 172 3.20 1.54 -19.71
CA LEU A 172 1.78 1.80 -19.85
C LEU A 172 1.37 3.18 -19.31
N ARG A 173 2.32 4.04 -18.93
CA ARG A 173 2.07 5.35 -18.30
C ARG A 173 1.12 6.25 -19.10
N ASP A 174 1.18 6.20 -20.42
CA ASP A 174 0.31 7.00 -21.31
C ASP A 174 -1.17 6.53 -21.30
N ASP A 175 -1.46 5.39 -20.68
CA ASP A 175 -2.78 4.81 -20.62
C ASP A 175 -3.63 5.27 -19.45
N PHE A 176 -3.05 5.90 -18.44
CA PHE A 176 -3.78 6.27 -17.24
C PHE A 176 -3.12 7.47 -16.54
N PRO A 177 -3.89 8.34 -15.89
CA PRO A 177 -3.31 9.39 -15.05
C PRO A 177 -2.72 8.76 -13.78
N LEU A 178 -1.57 9.26 -13.31
CA LEU A 178 -1.03 8.89 -11.99
C LEU A 178 -1.98 9.27 -10.85
N ARG A 179 -2.73 10.36 -11.03
CA ARG A 179 -3.73 10.87 -10.10
C ARG A 179 -5.04 11.11 -10.85
N PRO A 180 -6.01 10.18 -10.80
CA PRO A 180 -7.35 10.40 -11.34
C PRO A 180 -8.01 11.63 -10.72
N ASP A 181 -8.79 12.38 -11.50
CA ASP A 181 -9.29 13.70 -11.09
C ASP A 181 -10.15 13.62 -9.82
N ILE A 182 -10.90 12.55 -9.66
CA ILE A 182 -11.77 12.30 -8.50
C ILE A 182 -10.99 12.22 -7.18
N MET A 183 -9.71 11.85 -7.22
CA MET A 183 -8.83 11.76 -6.05
C MET A 183 -8.23 13.11 -5.64
N GLY A 184 -8.43 14.16 -6.45
CA GLY A 184 -8.13 15.55 -6.10
C GLY A 184 -6.69 15.77 -5.66
N ASN A 185 -6.51 16.25 -4.42
CA ASN A 185 -5.21 16.62 -3.87
C ASN A 185 -4.50 15.50 -3.10
N LEU A 186 -5.03 14.27 -3.13
CA LEU A 186 -4.33 13.13 -2.55
C LEU A 186 -3.02 12.86 -3.30
N VAL A 187 -1.99 12.42 -2.58
CA VAL A 187 -0.67 12.12 -3.13
C VAL A 187 -0.62 10.63 -3.51
N PRO A 188 -0.41 10.29 -4.79
CA PRO A 188 -0.24 8.91 -5.23
C PRO A 188 0.98 8.27 -4.55
N GLN A 189 0.82 7.04 -4.07
CA GLN A 189 1.90 6.22 -3.55
C GLN A 189 2.38 5.23 -4.62
N ASN A 190 1.46 4.52 -5.28
CA ASN A 190 1.76 3.69 -6.44
C ASN A 190 0.51 3.38 -7.29
N ALA A 191 0.72 2.78 -8.45
CA ALA A 191 -0.34 2.14 -9.23
C ALA A 191 0.11 0.77 -9.74
N ASN A 192 -0.78 -0.23 -9.68
CA ASN A 192 -0.47 -1.61 -10.12
C ASN A 192 -1.56 -2.21 -11.01
N LEU A 193 -1.13 -3.11 -11.88
CA LEU A 193 -1.99 -3.93 -12.74
C LEU A 193 -2.28 -5.28 -12.10
N TRP A 194 -3.54 -5.62 -11.87
CA TRP A 194 -3.91 -6.90 -11.28
C TRP A 194 -4.62 -7.75 -12.31
N MET A 195 -4.06 -8.90 -12.66
CA MET A 195 -4.59 -9.75 -13.72
C MET A 195 -4.54 -11.23 -13.33
N GLY A 196 -5.58 -11.97 -13.67
CA GLY A 196 -5.56 -13.42 -13.56
C GLY A 196 -6.79 -14.07 -14.14
N ARG A 197 -6.87 -15.38 -13.98
CA ARG A 197 -7.95 -16.21 -14.50
C ARG A 197 -8.56 -17.08 -13.40
N VAL A 198 -9.88 -17.17 -13.40
CA VAL A 198 -10.67 -18.12 -12.61
C VAL A 198 -11.41 -19.06 -13.55
N SER A 199 -11.55 -20.33 -13.17
CA SER A 199 -12.39 -21.26 -13.95
C SER A 199 -13.87 -21.03 -13.64
N ALA A 200 -14.76 -21.43 -14.55
CA ALA A 200 -16.21 -21.32 -14.35
C ALA A 200 -16.72 -22.06 -13.09
N SER A 201 -15.99 -23.08 -12.63
CA SER A 201 -16.32 -23.89 -11.45
C SER A 201 -15.59 -23.47 -10.17
N SER A 202 -14.81 -22.38 -10.20
CA SER A 202 -14.02 -21.99 -9.03
C SER A 202 -13.98 -20.49 -8.78
N SER A 203 -13.80 -20.14 -7.51
CA SER A 203 -13.49 -18.80 -7.09
C SER A 203 -12.02 -18.71 -6.65
N SER A 204 -11.53 -17.48 -6.56
CA SER A 204 -10.21 -17.18 -5.99
C SER A 204 -10.39 -16.06 -4.98
N SER A 205 -9.96 -16.28 -3.74
CA SER A 205 -10.08 -15.33 -2.62
C SER A 205 -8.72 -14.78 -2.23
N SER A 206 -8.58 -13.47 -2.04
CA SER A 206 -7.34 -12.84 -1.56
C SER A 206 -6.93 -13.24 -0.13
N GLY A 207 -7.83 -13.84 0.64
CA GLY A 207 -7.69 -13.88 2.11
C GLY A 207 -8.07 -12.54 2.74
N LEU A 208 -8.38 -12.57 4.03
CA LEU A 208 -8.71 -11.38 4.82
C LEU A 208 -7.42 -10.64 5.20
N HIS A 209 -7.28 -9.39 4.76
CA HIS A 209 -6.13 -8.54 5.02
C HIS A 209 -6.54 -7.07 4.94
N HIS A 210 -5.64 -6.13 5.22
CA HIS A 210 -5.86 -4.72 4.95
C HIS A 210 -4.66 -4.11 4.21
N ASP A 211 -4.87 -3.01 3.50
CA ASP A 211 -3.81 -2.27 2.84
C ASP A 211 -3.40 -1.05 3.69
N TYR A 212 -2.13 -0.67 3.66
CA TYR A 212 -1.62 0.49 4.41
C TYR A 212 -2.02 1.85 3.81
N HIS A 213 -2.51 1.87 2.57
CA HIS A 213 -2.77 3.07 1.78
C HIS A 213 -4.24 3.13 1.34
N ASP A 214 -4.71 4.34 1.04
CA ASP A 214 -6.04 4.52 0.45
C ASP A 214 -6.03 3.94 -0.96
N ASN A 215 -6.98 3.06 -1.28
CA ASN A 215 -7.01 2.35 -2.55
C ASN A 215 -8.21 2.79 -3.39
N LEU A 216 -7.97 3.22 -4.64
CA LEU A 216 -8.99 3.33 -5.67
C LEU A 216 -8.84 2.12 -6.61
N TYR A 217 -9.68 1.12 -6.40
CA TYR A 217 -9.70 -0.12 -7.16
C TYR A 217 -10.61 0.02 -8.37
N VAL A 218 -10.08 -0.08 -9.59
CA VAL A 218 -10.83 0.09 -10.85
C VAL A 218 -10.96 -1.27 -11.55
N LEU A 219 -12.17 -1.82 -11.64
CA LEU A 219 -12.39 -3.12 -12.28
C LEU A 219 -12.60 -2.95 -13.79
N MET A 220 -11.67 -3.48 -14.59
CA MET A 220 -11.70 -3.35 -16.05
C MET A 220 -12.30 -4.56 -16.76
N ARG A 221 -12.22 -5.75 -16.14
CA ARG A 221 -12.78 -7.00 -16.65
C ARG A 221 -13.11 -7.97 -15.51
N GLY A 222 -14.19 -8.73 -15.65
CA GLY A 222 -14.62 -9.74 -14.68
C GLY A 222 -15.54 -9.17 -13.60
N ARG A 223 -15.76 -9.95 -12.53
CA ARG A 223 -16.54 -9.53 -11.35
C ARG A 223 -15.77 -9.78 -10.06
N LYS A 224 -15.93 -8.87 -9.10
CA LYS A 224 -15.32 -8.97 -7.77
C LYS A 224 -16.38 -8.77 -6.70
N ARG A 225 -16.36 -9.61 -5.67
CA ARG A 225 -17.14 -9.41 -4.44
C ARG A 225 -16.17 -9.09 -3.32
N PHE A 226 -16.44 -8.01 -2.61
CA PHE A 226 -15.68 -7.59 -1.44
C PHE A 226 -16.49 -7.83 -0.17
N ARG A 227 -15.83 -8.39 0.83
CA ARG A 227 -16.25 -8.37 2.24
C ARG A 227 -15.33 -7.40 2.96
N LEU A 228 -15.87 -6.40 3.64
CA LEU A 228 -15.12 -5.33 4.29
C LEU A 228 -15.39 -5.26 5.80
N TYR A 229 -14.38 -4.94 6.60
CA TYR A 229 -14.50 -4.64 8.04
C TYR A 229 -13.77 -3.34 8.37
N SER A 230 -14.33 -2.60 9.32
CA SER A 230 -13.81 -1.29 9.74
C SER A 230 -12.52 -1.45 10.57
N PRO A 231 -11.56 -0.49 10.48
CA PRO A 231 -10.42 -0.43 11.41
C PRO A 231 -10.81 -0.37 12.89
N ALA A 232 -12.04 0.03 13.21
CA ALA A 232 -12.60 -0.05 14.57
C ALA A 232 -12.56 -1.50 15.13
N ASP A 233 -12.70 -2.48 14.25
CA ASP A 233 -12.75 -3.90 14.57
C ASP A 233 -11.37 -4.58 14.48
N ALA A 234 -10.27 -3.85 14.27
CA ALA A 234 -8.93 -4.44 14.06
C ALA A 234 -8.55 -5.51 15.10
N GLY A 235 -8.83 -5.27 16.38
CA GLY A 235 -8.58 -6.22 17.47
C GLY A 235 -9.38 -7.53 17.42
N ARG A 236 -10.44 -7.57 16.60
CA ARG A 236 -11.34 -8.72 16.43
C ARG A 236 -10.99 -9.57 15.22
N LEU A 237 -10.04 -9.14 14.40
CA LEU A 237 -9.76 -9.72 13.08
C LEU A 237 -8.46 -10.53 13.04
N TYR A 238 -7.83 -10.79 14.19
CA TYR A 238 -6.73 -11.74 14.36
C TYR A 238 -5.61 -11.54 13.32
N THR A 239 -5.04 -10.34 13.29
CA THR A 239 -3.87 -10.05 12.45
C THR A 239 -2.69 -10.95 12.82
N ARG A 240 -1.84 -11.24 11.84
CA ARG A 240 -0.57 -11.94 12.08
C ARG A 240 0.38 -11.08 12.89
N GLY A 241 0.47 -9.81 12.51
CA GLY A 241 1.22 -8.81 13.25
C GLY A 241 0.55 -8.46 14.56
N LYS A 242 1.36 -8.09 15.55
CA LYS A 242 0.87 -7.63 16.85
C LYS A 242 0.54 -6.14 16.77
N LEU A 243 -0.76 -5.81 16.89
CA LEU A 243 -1.24 -4.43 16.78
C LEU A 243 -0.60 -3.52 17.86
N ALA A 244 0.16 -2.52 17.42
CA ALA A 244 0.69 -1.46 18.28
C ALA A 244 -0.38 -0.38 18.50
N LYS A 245 -0.92 0.19 17.42
CA LYS A 245 -1.88 1.30 17.48
C LYS A 245 -2.73 1.41 16.21
N VAL A 246 -3.92 1.99 16.34
CA VAL A 246 -4.72 2.48 15.19
C VAL A 246 -4.87 3.99 15.30
N HIS A 247 -4.44 4.70 14.26
CA HIS A 247 -4.54 6.16 14.16
C HIS A 247 -5.99 6.63 13.94
N PRO A 248 -6.31 7.92 14.17
CA PRO A 248 -7.65 8.45 13.94
C PRO A 248 -8.19 8.26 12.52
N ASN A 249 -7.34 8.35 11.51
CA ASN A 249 -7.68 8.09 10.11
C ASN A 249 -7.78 6.60 9.77
N GLY A 250 -7.54 5.70 10.72
CA GLY A 250 -7.69 4.25 10.56
C GLY A 250 -6.41 3.51 10.24
N ARG A 251 -5.31 4.20 9.92
CA ARG A 251 -4.02 3.54 9.66
C ARG A 251 -3.61 2.68 10.86
N ILE A 252 -3.28 1.42 10.60
CA ILE A 252 -2.84 0.45 11.61
C ILE A 252 -1.31 0.39 11.61
N ASN A 253 -0.72 0.46 12.80
CA ASN A 253 0.70 0.14 13.03
C ASN A 253 0.81 -1.17 13.82
N TYR A 254 1.82 -1.95 13.46
CA TYR A 254 2.26 -3.14 14.18
C TYR A 254 3.49 -2.80 15.05
N GLU A 255 3.73 -3.60 16.09
CA GLU A 255 4.91 -3.44 16.94
C GLU A 255 6.18 -3.69 16.11
N GLY A 256 7.04 -2.68 15.95
CA GLY A 256 8.24 -2.74 15.11
C GLY A 256 8.07 -2.23 13.67
N GLU A 257 6.86 -1.78 13.30
CA GLU A 257 6.56 -1.17 11.99
C GLU A 257 5.79 0.15 12.17
N GLU A 258 6.19 0.97 13.16
CA GLU A 258 5.51 2.20 13.48
C GLU A 258 5.72 3.30 12.42
N THR A 259 4.62 3.86 11.94
CA THR A 259 4.61 5.03 11.03
C THR A 259 3.69 6.14 11.54
N THR A 260 3.82 7.34 10.95
CA THR A 260 2.88 8.47 11.15
C THR A 260 1.46 8.15 10.67
N ALA A 261 0.48 8.99 10.99
CA ALA A 261 -0.91 8.76 10.55
C ALA A 261 -1.04 8.79 9.02
N TYR A 262 -0.26 9.66 8.36
CA TYR A 262 -0.13 9.74 6.92
C TYR A 262 0.85 8.72 6.32
N GLY A 263 1.42 7.84 7.14
CA GLY A 263 2.20 6.70 6.69
C GLY A 263 3.63 6.98 6.25
N ALA A 264 4.19 8.13 6.61
CA ALA A 264 5.63 8.35 6.57
C ALA A 264 6.32 7.58 7.70
N ASP A 265 7.52 7.06 7.42
CA ASP A 265 8.45 6.58 8.43
C ASP A 265 8.74 7.68 9.47
N VAL A 266 8.89 7.30 10.74
CA VAL A 266 8.98 8.25 11.85
C VAL A 266 10.30 9.03 11.80
N GLY A 267 11.41 8.35 11.49
CA GLY A 267 12.72 8.99 11.35
C GLY A 267 12.75 9.93 10.14
N SER A 268 12.33 9.43 8.98
CA SER A 268 12.26 10.20 7.74
C SER A 268 11.41 11.47 7.88
N ASP A 269 10.27 11.36 8.57
CA ASP A 269 9.38 12.49 8.83
C ASP A 269 9.95 13.48 9.87
N ALA A 270 10.71 12.99 10.86
CA ALA A 270 11.44 13.82 11.80
C ALA A 270 12.57 14.60 11.10
N ALA A 271 13.38 13.92 10.28
CA ALA A 271 14.44 14.53 9.47
C ALA A 271 13.87 15.58 8.51
N ALA A 272 12.77 15.27 7.81
CA ALA A 272 12.12 16.23 6.92
C ALA A 272 11.56 17.44 7.67
N ARG A 273 11.03 17.28 8.89
CA ARG A 273 10.62 18.41 9.74
C ARG A 273 11.81 19.25 10.20
N ALA A 274 12.91 18.63 10.57
CA ALA A 274 14.11 19.32 11.02
C ALA A 274 14.70 20.16 9.88
N SER A 275 14.87 19.55 8.69
CA SER A 275 15.34 20.23 7.49
C SER A 275 14.45 21.42 7.12
N ARG A 276 13.12 21.29 7.22
CA ARG A 276 12.20 22.42 7.00
C ARG A 276 12.40 23.58 7.97
N ARG A 277 12.60 23.27 9.26
CA ARG A 277 12.89 24.31 10.26
C ARG A 277 14.20 25.02 9.97
N GLN A 278 15.19 24.29 9.47
CA GLN A 278 16.46 24.86 9.05
C GLN A 278 16.27 25.82 7.86
N GLU A 279 15.62 25.38 6.77
CA GLU A 279 15.33 26.24 5.60
C GLU A 279 14.56 27.52 6.00
N GLU A 280 13.55 27.40 6.88
CA GLU A 280 12.79 28.54 7.36
C GLU A 280 13.63 29.49 8.23
N ALA A 281 14.52 28.94 9.06
CA ALA A 281 15.43 29.72 9.89
C ALA A 281 16.51 30.43 9.05
N GLU A 282 17.07 29.76 8.03
CA GLU A 282 18.00 30.37 7.07
C GLU A 282 17.35 31.55 6.33
N ARG A 283 16.11 31.38 5.83
CA ARG A 283 15.39 32.49 5.18
C ARG A 283 15.14 33.65 6.13
N LYS A 284 14.74 33.38 7.38
CA LYS A 284 14.56 34.43 8.40
C LYS A 284 15.86 35.15 8.71
N LEU A 285 16.97 34.41 8.74
CA LEU A 285 18.30 34.97 8.93
C LEU A 285 18.65 35.92 7.79
N GLU A 286 18.50 35.49 6.54
CA GLU A 286 18.73 36.34 5.35
C GLU A 286 17.87 37.62 5.37
N GLU A 287 16.58 37.49 5.73
CA GLU A 287 15.69 38.64 5.87
C GLU A 287 16.13 39.60 6.99
N ALA A 288 16.61 39.05 8.11
CA ALA A 288 17.08 39.82 9.25
C ALA A 288 18.44 40.50 8.98
N GLU A 289 19.35 39.83 8.28
CA GLU A 289 20.62 40.38 7.80
C GLU A 289 20.37 41.59 6.89
N ARG A 290 19.49 41.45 5.89
CA ARG A 290 19.12 42.57 5.01
C ARG A 290 18.52 43.74 5.78
N ALA A 291 17.62 43.48 6.72
CA ALA A 291 17.04 44.53 7.58
C ALA A 291 18.09 45.24 8.44
N ALA A 292 19.11 44.52 8.91
CA ALA A 292 20.21 45.08 9.69
C ALA A 292 21.13 45.96 8.81
N GLU A 293 21.42 45.52 7.57
CA GLU A 293 22.16 46.31 6.59
C GLU A 293 21.44 47.61 6.20
N GLU A 294 20.11 47.57 6.08
CA GLU A 294 19.27 48.74 5.78
C GLU A 294 19.11 49.68 6.99
N GLY A 295 19.61 49.29 8.17
CA GLY A 295 19.55 50.07 9.39
C GLY A 295 18.15 50.19 9.99
N GLU A 296 17.29 49.19 9.75
CA GLU A 296 15.93 49.18 10.30
C GLU A 296 15.94 49.12 11.83
N GLU A 297 14.97 49.80 12.46
CA GLU A 297 14.84 49.79 13.92
C GLU A 297 14.54 48.36 14.44
N GLY A 298 15.29 47.93 15.46
CA GLY A 298 15.19 46.60 16.03
C GLY A 298 15.76 45.46 15.17
N ALA A 299 16.45 45.76 14.06
CA ALA A 299 16.99 44.71 13.18
C ALA A 299 18.08 43.86 13.84
N GLN A 300 18.93 44.45 14.68
CA GLN A 300 19.97 43.70 15.39
C GLN A 300 19.40 42.61 16.31
N GLU A 301 18.29 42.89 17.00
CA GLU A 301 17.61 41.90 17.86
C GLU A 301 16.89 40.83 17.01
N ARG A 302 16.36 41.20 15.84
CA ARG A 302 15.80 40.23 14.90
C ARG A 302 16.88 39.29 14.36
N LEU A 303 18.06 39.83 14.06
CA LEU A 303 19.22 39.07 13.59
C LEU A 303 19.69 38.05 14.63
N GLU A 304 19.95 38.49 15.86
CA GLU A 304 20.37 37.59 16.96
C GLU A 304 19.34 36.47 17.21
N ARG A 305 18.04 36.78 17.17
CA ARG A 305 16.98 35.78 17.30
C ARG A 305 16.96 34.79 16.13
N ALA A 306 17.21 35.25 14.91
CA ALA A 306 17.25 34.40 13.73
C ALA A 306 18.48 33.48 13.74
N GLU A 307 19.64 33.97 14.20
CA GLU A 307 20.84 33.16 14.42
C GLU A 307 20.59 32.04 15.44
N GLU A 308 19.99 32.36 16.59
CA GLU A 308 19.61 31.34 17.60
C GLU A 308 18.59 30.33 17.05
N GLU A 309 17.63 30.78 16.24
CA GLU A 309 16.64 29.90 15.62
C GLU A 309 17.30 28.93 14.64
N LEU A 310 18.26 29.42 13.85
CA LEU A 310 19.04 28.60 12.93
C LEU A 310 19.92 27.58 13.66
N GLU A 311 20.63 28.00 14.71
CA GLU A 311 21.47 27.10 15.51
C GLU A 311 20.65 25.93 16.07
N ARG A 312 19.47 26.21 16.66
CA ARG A 312 18.55 25.17 17.16
C ARG A 312 18.01 24.28 16.04
N ALA A 313 17.75 24.84 14.86
CA ALA A 313 17.26 24.07 13.72
C ALA A 313 18.34 23.13 13.17
N MET A 314 19.59 23.57 13.10
CA MET A 314 20.74 22.75 12.71
C MET A 314 20.99 21.61 13.70
N GLU A 315 20.90 21.88 15.01
CA GLU A 315 21.00 20.83 16.05
C GLU A 315 19.91 19.76 15.86
N ALA A 316 18.66 20.17 15.62
CA ALA A 316 17.57 19.23 15.39
C ALA A 316 17.75 18.37 14.12
N VAL A 317 18.46 18.85 13.10
CA VAL A 317 18.81 18.06 11.91
C VAL A 317 19.83 17.01 12.26
N LEU A 318 20.89 17.38 13.00
CA LEU A 318 21.92 16.44 13.45
C LEU A 318 21.32 15.32 14.32
N ASP A 319 20.43 15.66 15.25
CA ASP A 319 19.74 14.68 16.09
C ASP A 319 18.89 13.72 15.24
N ALA A 320 18.15 14.24 14.26
CA ALA A 320 17.31 13.42 13.39
C ALA A 320 18.12 12.52 12.44
N GLU A 321 19.31 12.93 12.04
CA GLU A 321 20.25 12.11 11.26
C GLU A 321 20.89 11.01 12.12
N MET A 322 21.24 11.32 13.37
CA MET A 322 21.84 10.34 14.29
C MET A 322 20.85 9.26 14.75
N ASP A 323 19.59 9.62 15.01
CA ASP A 323 18.55 8.66 15.37
C ASP A 323 18.12 7.76 14.19
N GLY A 324 18.47 8.13 12.95
CA GLY A 324 18.23 7.33 11.74
C GLY A 324 19.20 6.14 11.55
N ASP A 325 20.33 6.12 12.27
CA ASP A 325 21.39 5.13 12.11
C ASP A 325 21.39 4.02 13.19
N GLU A 326 20.53 4.08 14.22
CA GLU A 326 20.55 3.11 15.35
C GLU A 326 19.59 1.90 15.22
N GLU A 327 18.76 1.80 14.17
CA GLU A 327 17.91 0.62 13.92
C GLU A 327 18.22 -0.10 12.60
N ASP A 328 19.47 -0.53 12.42
CA ASP A 328 19.79 -1.66 11.52
C ASP A 328 20.72 -2.65 12.23
N GLY A 329 20.15 -3.29 13.26
CA GLY A 329 20.67 -4.55 13.78
C GLY A 329 20.38 -5.70 12.80
N ASP A 330 21.05 -5.68 11.63
CA ASP A 330 21.54 -6.85 10.89
C ASP A 330 22.21 -6.41 9.56
N GLY A 331 23.42 -5.84 9.67
CA GLY A 331 24.47 -5.97 8.64
C GLY A 331 24.24 -5.30 7.30
N VAL A 332 24.21 -3.98 7.25
CA VAL A 332 24.56 -3.22 6.03
C VAL A 332 26.08 -3.08 5.98
N PRO A 333 26.80 -3.58 4.95
CA PRO A 333 28.22 -3.32 4.81
C PRO A 333 28.45 -1.83 4.55
N ALA A 334 29.48 -1.29 5.18
CA ALA A 334 29.94 0.07 5.00
C ALA A 334 30.04 0.46 3.51
N LYS A 335 29.73 1.74 3.22
CA LYS A 335 29.85 2.38 1.90
C LYS A 335 31.12 1.90 1.17
N GLY A 336 30.88 1.10 0.12
CA GLY A 336 31.90 0.66 -0.82
C GLY A 336 32.26 -0.81 -0.69
N GLU A 337 31.41 -1.71 -1.18
CA GLU A 337 31.80 -2.92 -1.90
C GLU A 337 30.56 -3.64 -2.51
N LEU A 338 30.57 -3.79 -3.84
CA LEU A 338 29.79 -4.65 -4.75
C LEU A 338 28.33 -5.04 -4.38
N PHE A 339 27.35 -4.67 -5.22
CA PHE A 339 26.75 -5.53 -6.28
C PHE A 339 25.66 -4.73 -7.06
N ASP A 340 25.72 -4.86 -8.38
CA ASP A 340 24.99 -4.12 -9.42
C ASP A 340 23.57 -4.68 -9.65
N GLU A 341 22.73 -4.69 -8.61
CA GLU A 341 21.32 -5.08 -8.71
C GLU A 341 20.44 -3.97 -8.11
N PRO A 342 19.41 -3.47 -8.83
CA PRO A 342 18.56 -2.41 -8.32
C PRO A 342 17.83 -2.90 -7.06
N ARG A 343 18.03 -2.17 -5.95
CA ARG A 343 17.51 -2.53 -4.62
C ARG A 343 15.98 -2.58 -4.64
N ARG A 344 15.42 -3.79 -4.50
CA ARG A 344 13.99 -3.99 -4.26
C ARG A 344 13.67 -3.55 -2.83
N ILE A 345 12.75 -2.60 -2.66
CA ILE A 345 12.40 -2.07 -1.32
C ILE A 345 11.39 -2.96 -0.59
N VAL A 346 10.49 -3.63 -1.32
CA VAL A 346 9.54 -4.57 -0.70
C VAL A 346 10.15 -5.97 -0.70
N ASP A 347 10.52 -6.47 0.48
CA ASP A 347 10.93 -7.86 0.67
C ASP A 347 9.73 -8.80 0.51
N ARG A 348 9.64 -9.44 -0.65
CA ARG A 348 8.59 -10.43 -0.96
C ARG A 348 8.92 -11.83 -0.47
N THR A 349 10.03 -12.02 0.24
CA THR A 349 10.35 -13.29 0.89
C THR A 349 9.58 -13.48 2.20
N VAL A 350 8.92 -12.43 2.70
CA VAL A 350 8.04 -12.47 3.88
C VAL A 350 6.80 -13.31 3.56
N LYS A 351 6.83 -14.58 3.98
CA LYS A 351 5.77 -15.57 3.70
C LYS A 351 4.47 -15.39 4.51
N ASP A 352 4.37 -14.33 5.32
CA ASP A 352 3.25 -14.08 6.23
C ASP A 352 3.21 -12.61 6.68
N PRO A 353 2.70 -11.69 5.85
CA PRO A 353 2.70 -10.27 6.19
C PRO A 353 1.79 -9.96 7.38
N ASP A 354 2.19 -8.98 8.18
CA ASP A 354 1.54 -8.61 9.44
C ASP A 354 0.08 -8.15 9.27
N ASN A 355 -0.20 -7.49 8.14
CA ASN A 355 -1.50 -6.98 7.73
C ASN A 355 -2.51 -8.05 7.29
N PHE A 356 -2.11 -9.32 7.20
CA PHE A 356 -3.02 -10.42 6.93
C PHE A 356 -3.63 -10.99 8.21
N SER A 357 -4.87 -11.44 8.13
CA SER A 357 -5.53 -12.19 9.18
C SER A 357 -5.09 -13.66 9.20
N THR A 358 -5.04 -14.26 10.38
CA THR A 358 -4.89 -15.71 10.53
C THR A 358 -6.18 -16.47 10.21
N VAL A 359 -7.34 -15.78 10.18
CA VAL A 359 -8.66 -16.36 9.90
C VAL A 359 -8.68 -16.94 8.48
N PRO A 360 -8.91 -18.25 8.29
CA PRO A 360 -9.07 -18.83 6.97
C PRO A 360 -10.28 -18.24 6.24
N TRP A 361 -10.12 -17.92 4.96
CA TRP A 361 -11.17 -17.25 4.18
C TRP A 361 -12.40 -18.14 3.96
N ASP A 362 -12.21 -19.46 3.89
CA ASP A 362 -13.22 -20.48 3.66
C ASP A 362 -14.15 -20.70 4.85
N ILE A 363 -13.76 -20.24 6.04
CA ILE A 363 -14.61 -20.29 7.25
C ILE A 363 -15.29 -18.95 7.57
N LEU A 364 -15.06 -17.88 6.79
CA LEU A 364 -15.65 -16.55 7.07
C LEU A 364 -17.18 -16.52 7.04
N ASP A 365 -17.80 -17.53 6.43
CA ASP A 365 -19.25 -17.74 6.40
C ASP A 365 -19.73 -18.86 7.35
N ASP A 366 -18.81 -19.57 8.03
CA ASP A 366 -19.13 -20.63 8.99
C ASP A 366 -19.05 -20.09 10.44
N ALA A 367 -20.20 -19.64 10.94
CA ALA A 367 -20.29 -19.09 12.29
C ALA A 367 -19.94 -20.11 13.39
N ALA A 368 -20.11 -21.42 13.14
CA ALA A 368 -19.80 -22.46 14.11
C ALA A 368 -18.29 -22.67 14.24
N GLU A 369 -17.58 -22.75 13.10
CA GLU A 369 -16.12 -22.85 13.09
C GLU A 369 -15.44 -21.55 13.54
N LEU A 370 -15.99 -20.38 13.19
CA LEU A 370 -15.53 -19.10 13.74
C LEU A 370 -15.70 -19.04 15.25
N LYS A 371 -16.84 -19.47 15.80
CA LYS A 371 -17.06 -19.49 17.26
C LYS A 371 -16.03 -20.36 17.99
N LYS A 372 -15.54 -21.41 17.34
CA LYS A 372 -14.54 -22.33 17.90
C LYS A 372 -13.11 -21.79 17.81
N SER A 373 -12.74 -21.15 16.70
CA SER A 373 -11.36 -20.79 16.39
C SER A 373 -11.06 -19.29 16.48
N HIS A 374 -11.99 -18.43 16.06
CA HIS A 374 -11.83 -16.98 15.96
C HIS A 374 -13.11 -16.23 16.42
N PRO A 375 -13.59 -16.46 17.66
CA PRO A 375 -14.90 -16.02 18.11
C PRO A 375 -15.13 -14.51 18.03
N LEU A 376 -14.09 -13.69 18.19
CA LEU A 376 -14.22 -12.23 18.16
C LEU A 376 -14.62 -11.71 16.78
N VAL A 377 -14.37 -12.44 15.69
CA VAL A 377 -14.81 -12.06 14.34
C VAL A 377 -16.33 -11.93 14.28
N LEU A 378 -17.07 -12.72 15.07
CA LEU A 378 -18.53 -12.68 15.14
C LEU A 378 -19.07 -11.39 15.79
N GLU A 379 -18.21 -10.65 16.49
CA GLU A 379 -18.53 -9.34 17.07
C GLU A 379 -18.18 -8.17 16.13
N ALA A 380 -17.54 -8.44 14.99
CA ALA A 380 -17.21 -7.45 13.97
C ALA A 380 -18.32 -7.38 12.91
N ASN A 381 -18.66 -6.16 12.49
CA ASN A 381 -19.68 -5.98 11.47
C ASN A 381 -19.06 -6.04 10.07
N ALA A 382 -19.45 -7.05 9.28
CA ALA A 382 -19.05 -7.16 7.88
C ALA A 382 -19.96 -6.30 6.97
N ALA A 383 -19.35 -5.55 6.06
CA ALA A 383 -20.01 -4.91 4.94
C ALA A 383 -19.65 -5.58 3.61
N PHE A 384 -20.45 -5.38 2.57
CA PHE A 384 -20.31 -6.06 1.29
C PHE A 384 -20.52 -5.13 0.09
N CYS A 385 -19.79 -5.38 -0.99
CA CYS A 385 -20.07 -4.79 -2.29
C CYS A 385 -19.68 -5.72 -3.43
N GLU A 386 -20.26 -5.47 -4.60
CA GLU A 386 -19.91 -6.14 -5.84
C GLU A 386 -19.54 -5.10 -6.91
N LEU A 387 -18.42 -5.36 -7.56
CA LEU A 387 -17.92 -4.59 -8.69
C LEU A 387 -18.11 -5.40 -9.97
N GLY A 388 -18.67 -4.76 -10.98
CA GLY A 388 -18.62 -5.18 -12.37
C GLY A 388 -17.62 -4.35 -13.17
N ARG A 389 -17.48 -4.68 -14.45
CA ARG A 389 -16.66 -3.89 -15.38
C ARG A 389 -17.07 -2.42 -15.38
N GLY A 390 -16.09 -1.54 -15.19
CA GLY A 390 -16.27 -0.10 -15.16
C GLY A 390 -16.71 0.46 -13.80
N ASP A 391 -16.82 -0.37 -12.77
CA ASP A 391 -17.01 0.11 -11.40
C ASP A 391 -15.67 0.35 -10.72
N MET A 392 -15.65 1.33 -9.80
CA MET A 392 -14.52 1.58 -8.93
C MET A 392 -14.93 1.45 -7.46
N LEU A 393 -14.02 0.99 -6.61
CA LEU A 393 -14.18 1.00 -5.15
C LEU A 393 -13.12 1.92 -4.55
N TYR A 394 -13.57 2.96 -3.86
CA TYR A 394 -12.70 3.67 -2.93
C TYR A 394 -12.71 2.92 -1.59
N LEU A 395 -11.52 2.52 -1.16
CA LEU A 395 -11.28 1.79 0.08
C LEU A 395 -10.23 2.57 0.91
N PRO A 396 -10.62 3.18 2.04
CA PRO A 396 -9.68 3.88 2.89
C PRO A 396 -8.63 2.92 3.47
N ALA A 397 -7.44 3.44 3.77
CA ALA A 397 -6.37 2.68 4.39
C ALA A 397 -6.85 1.89 5.62
N SER A 398 -6.30 0.70 5.74
CA SER A 398 -6.49 -0.26 6.83
C SER A 398 -7.91 -0.79 7.02
N TRP A 399 -8.80 -0.56 6.07
CA TRP A 399 -10.03 -1.33 5.96
C TRP A 399 -9.70 -2.77 5.60
N PHE A 400 -10.08 -3.69 6.48
CA PHE A 400 -9.89 -5.10 6.24
C PHE A 400 -10.84 -5.56 5.15
N HIS A 401 -10.33 -6.37 4.24
CA HIS A 401 -11.08 -6.85 3.10
C HIS A 401 -10.67 -8.26 2.69
N GLU A 402 -11.67 -9.00 2.23
CA GLU A 402 -11.51 -10.25 1.49
C GLU A 402 -12.17 -10.06 0.12
N VAL A 403 -11.44 -10.41 -0.94
CA VAL A 403 -11.88 -10.23 -2.32
C VAL A 403 -12.02 -11.57 -2.99
N THR A 404 -13.26 -11.91 -3.32
CA THR A 404 -13.58 -13.07 -4.13
C THR A 404 -13.70 -12.67 -5.60
N SER A 405 -12.94 -13.33 -6.46
CA SER A 405 -12.95 -13.13 -7.91
C SER A 405 -13.84 -14.15 -8.61
N ARG A 406 -14.66 -13.70 -9.56
CA ARG A 406 -15.52 -14.54 -10.39
C ARG A 406 -15.35 -14.17 -11.87
N GLY A 407 -15.48 -15.17 -12.74
CA GLY A 407 -15.55 -14.98 -14.18
C GLY A 407 -16.82 -14.23 -14.56
N GLU A 408 -16.81 -13.58 -15.71
CA GLU A 408 -18.01 -12.97 -16.28
C GLU A 408 -18.57 -13.92 -17.35
N ASP A 409 -19.81 -14.40 -17.17
CA ASP A 409 -20.56 -15.02 -18.27
C ASP A 409 -20.90 -13.93 -19.29
N VAL A 410 -19.96 -13.61 -20.17
CA VAL A 410 -20.22 -12.76 -21.32
C VAL A 410 -20.93 -13.62 -22.35
N GLY A 411 -22.25 -13.48 -22.43
CA GLY A 411 -23.06 -14.17 -23.45
C GLY A 411 -22.47 -13.95 -24.85
N GLY A 412 -21.98 -15.03 -25.46
CA GLY A 412 -21.80 -15.14 -26.91
C GLY A 412 -20.37 -15.06 -27.49
N GLY A 413 -19.31 -14.92 -26.69
CA GLY A 413 -17.93 -14.92 -27.19
C GLY A 413 -17.12 -16.14 -26.71
N LYS A 414 -16.58 -16.94 -27.64
CA LYS A 414 -15.64 -18.04 -27.31
C LYS A 414 -14.31 -17.45 -26.80
N GLY A 415 -13.82 -17.90 -25.64
CA GLY A 415 -12.43 -17.66 -25.19
C GLY A 415 -12.23 -16.96 -23.83
N ASP A 416 -13.15 -16.09 -23.40
CA ASP A 416 -12.79 -14.96 -22.51
C ASP A 416 -13.31 -15.04 -21.05
N GLY A 417 -14.32 -15.88 -20.76
CA GLY A 417 -15.18 -15.73 -19.58
C GLY A 417 -14.54 -15.91 -18.19
N GLY A 418 -13.26 -16.26 -18.11
CA GLY A 418 -12.54 -16.50 -16.85
C GLY A 418 -11.58 -15.39 -16.41
N VAL A 419 -11.24 -14.44 -17.28
CA VAL A 419 -10.21 -13.43 -16.96
C VAL A 419 -10.80 -12.28 -16.15
N HIS A 420 -10.05 -11.82 -15.16
CA HIS A 420 -10.31 -10.55 -14.48
C HIS A 420 -9.10 -9.63 -14.53
N LEU A 421 -9.36 -8.34 -14.69
CA LEU A 421 -8.36 -7.29 -14.81
C LEU A 421 -8.78 -6.09 -13.97
N ALA A 422 -7.87 -5.59 -13.14
CA ALA A 422 -8.07 -4.37 -12.37
C ALA A 422 -6.83 -3.48 -12.41
N LEU A 423 -7.07 -2.18 -12.30
CA LEU A 423 -6.05 -1.16 -12.04
C LEU A 423 -6.28 -0.65 -10.63
N ASN A 424 -5.27 -0.74 -9.79
CA ASN A 424 -5.34 -0.29 -8.41
C ASN A 424 -4.43 0.92 -8.25
N TYR A 425 -4.98 2.00 -7.72
CA TYR A 425 -4.22 3.17 -7.29
C TYR A 425 -4.14 3.19 -5.78
N TRP A 426 -2.95 3.34 -5.22
CA TRP A 426 -2.78 3.63 -3.81
C TRP A 426 -2.36 5.08 -3.60
N PHE A 427 -2.87 5.68 -2.54
CA PHE A 427 -2.59 7.03 -2.11
C PHE A 427 -2.14 7.03 -0.65
N HIS A 428 -1.22 7.92 -0.31
CA HIS A 428 -0.85 8.12 1.09
C HIS A 428 -2.10 8.48 1.90
N PRO A 429 -2.34 7.82 3.06
CA PRO A 429 -3.57 8.01 3.80
C PRO A 429 -3.66 9.46 4.31
N PRO A 430 -4.73 10.20 4.00
CA PRO A 430 -4.89 11.55 4.49
C PRO A 430 -5.17 11.56 5.99
N ASP A 431 -4.69 12.60 6.66
CA ASP A 431 -4.93 12.90 8.08
C ASP A 431 -5.23 14.39 8.33
N GLY A 432 -5.32 15.19 7.26
CA GLY A 432 -5.66 16.59 7.29
C GLY A 432 -7.17 16.86 7.33
N GLU A 433 -7.52 18.14 7.38
CA GLU A 433 -8.88 18.59 7.71
C GLU A 433 -9.72 18.99 6.49
N SER A 434 -9.11 19.30 5.34
CA SER A 434 -9.82 19.82 4.16
C SER A 434 -9.34 19.21 2.84
N PHE A 435 -10.13 19.40 1.78
CA PHE A 435 -9.80 18.97 0.43
C PHE A 435 -8.49 19.59 -0.10
N GLU A 436 -8.25 20.86 0.20
CA GLU A 436 -7.04 21.60 -0.23
C GLU A 436 -5.80 21.16 0.55
N ARG A 437 -5.98 20.72 1.80
CA ARG A 437 -4.89 20.27 2.68
C ARG A 437 -5.24 18.90 3.28
N PRO A 438 -5.15 17.83 2.47
CA PRO A 438 -5.54 16.50 2.91
C PRO A 438 -4.53 15.84 3.86
N TYR A 439 -3.35 16.45 4.04
CA TYR A 439 -2.30 15.99 4.95
C TYR A 439 -2.01 17.06 6.00
N SER A 440 -1.70 16.63 7.22
CA SER A 440 -1.33 17.52 8.33
C SER A 440 0.05 18.18 8.13
N THR A 441 0.89 17.58 7.29
CA THR A 441 2.21 18.09 6.88
C THR A 441 2.33 18.14 5.36
N ASP A 442 3.34 18.85 4.89
CA ASP A 442 3.71 18.95 3.48
C ASP A 442 4.69 17.85 3.02
N PHE A 443 4.95 16.83 3.88
CA PHE A 443 5.90 15.75 3.59
C PHE A 443 5.63 15.07 2.24
N TRP A 444 4.44 14.49 2.06
CA TRP A 444 4.07 13.83 0.81
C TRP A 444 3.85 14.79 -0.37
N PRO A 445 3.19 15.96 -0.20
CA PRO A 445 3.11 16.95 -1.27
C PRO A 445 4.48 17.36 -1.83
N ARG A 446 5.47 17.66 -0.96
CA ARG A 446 6.83 18.00 -1.40
C ARG A 446 7.54 16.83 -2.07
N ASP A 447 7.49 15.64 -1.48
CA ASP A 447 8.09 14.44 -2.08
C ASP A 447 7.53 14.18 -3.49
N TYR A 448 6.21 14.35 -3.68
CA TYR A 448 5.58 14.21 -4.98
C TYR A 448 5.99 15.31 -5.98
N GLU A 449 6.09 16.56 -5.53
CA GLU A 449 6.58 17.67 -6.37
C GLU A 449 8.05 17.48 -6.78
N GLU A 450 8.91 17.01 -5.89
CA GLU A 450 10.32 16.70 -6.16
C GLU A 450 10.45 15.60 -7.22
N ARG A 451 9.66 14.52 -7.09
CA ARG A 451 9.62 13.43 -8.08
C ARG A 451 9.24 13.94 -9.46
N ASN A 452 8.19 14.76 -9.54
CA ASN A 452 7.74 15.32 -10.82
C ASN A 452 8.79 16.26 -11.43
N ARG A 453 9.49 17.06 -10.61
CA ARG A 453 10.60 17.91 -11.07
C ARG A 453 11.77 17.09 -11.60
N ARG A 454 12.18 16.03 -10.91
CA ARG A 454 13.26 15.12 -11.35
C ARG A 454 12.91 14.43 -12.67
N SER A 455 11.68 13.94 -12.82
CA SER A 455 11.21 13.34 -14.08
C SER A 455 11.26 14.34 -15.23
N ALA A 456 10.79 15.58 -15.02
CA ALA A 456 10.83 16.62 -16.04
C ALA A 456 12.26 17.05 -16.41
N ALA A 457 13.19 17.08 -15.45
CA ALA A 457 14.61 17.37 -15.71
C ALA A 457 15.28 16.27 -16.55
N ALA A 458 15.01 14.99 -16.22
CA ALA A 458 15.51 13.85 -16.97
C ALA A 458 15.03 13.81 -18.43
N GLU A 459 13.77 14.21 -18.69
CA GLU A 459 13.21 14.31 -20.04
C GLU A 459 13.85 15.45 -20.87
N ASN A 460 14.29 16.53 -20.22
CA ASN A 460 14.90 17.68 -20.88
C ASN A 460 16.42 17.57 -21.07
N GLY A 461 17.06 16.53 -20.52
CA GLY A 461 18.50 16.29 -20.67
C GLY A 461 19.41 17.19 -19.81
N ASP A 462 18.85 17.86 -18.80
CA ASP A 462 19.57 18.72 -17.84
C ASP A 462 19.99 17.94 -16.57
N ALA A 463 20.51 16.71 -16.76
CA ALA A 463 21.01 15.88 -15.66
C ALA A 463 22.52 16.04 -15.45
#